data_AF-A0AAW3ZHS7-F1
#
_entry.id   AF-A0AAW3ZHS7-F1
#
_cell.length_a   1.000
_cell.length_b   1.000
_cell.length_c   1.000
_cell.angle_alpha   90.00
_cell.angle_beta   90.00
_cell.angle_gamma   90.00
#
_symmetry.space_group_name_H-M   'P 1'
#
loop_
_entity.id
_entity.type
_entity.pdbx_description
1 polymer ?
#
loop_
_entity_poly.entity_id
_entity_poly.type
_entity_poly.pdbx_seq_one_letter_code
_entity_poly.pdbx_strand_id
1 'polypeptide(L)' 'MSKFIVVDHAQALLLPPDLREWVPEDDLVNFVIEAARRVPVTKFKVNVRGTGSAQ' A
#
# COMPACT_ATOMS: atom_id res chain seq x y z
N MET A 1 20.94 -10.35 7.11
CA MET A 1 21.23 -9.33 6.09
C MET A 1 19.93 -8.97 5.41
N SER A 2 19.49 -7.72 5.49
CA SER A 2 18.24 -7.24 4.91
C SER A 2 18.39 -7.00 3.41
N LYS A 3 17.49 -7.59 2.61
CA LYS A 3 17.45 -7.44 1.15
C LYS A 3 16.52 -6.28 0.79
N PHE A 4 17.05 -5.06 0.85
CA PHE A 4 16.33 -3.88 0.38
C PHE A 4 16.31 -3.89 -1.15
N ILE A 5 15.12 -3.83 -1.75
CA ILE A 5 14.98 -3.59 -3.19
C ILE A 5 14.88 -2.08 -3.38
N VAL A 6 15.82 -1.51 -4.13
CA VAL A 6 15.75 -0.10 -4.50
C VAL A 6 14.65 0.05 -5.56
N VAL A 7 13.62 0.81 -5.24
CA VAL A 7 12.56 1.17 -6.20
C VAL A 7 13.06 2.34 -7.03
N ASP A 8 13.23 2.11 -8.34
CA ASP A 8 13.50 3.18 -9.28
C ASP A 8 12.20 3.92 -9.61
N HIS A 9 12.06 5.13 -9.04
CA HIS A 9 10.89 5.98 -9.23
C HIS A 9 10.84 6.65 -10.61
N ALA A 10 11.90 6.57 -11.42
CA ALA A 10 11.95 7.11 -12.78
C ALA A 10 11.58 6.07 -13.85
N GLN A 11 11.32 4.82 -13.47
CA GLN A 11 10.88 3.77 -14.40
C GLN A 11 9.56 4.19 -15.06
N ALA A 12 9.56 4.28 -16.39
CA ALA A 12 8.35 4.57 -17.16
C ALA A 12 7.35 3.41 -16.98
N LEU A 13 6.23 3.68 -16.32
CA LEU A 13 5.13 2.74 -16.15
C LEU A 13 4.05 3.07 -17.18
N LEU A 14 3.48 2.05 -17.81
CA LEU A 14 2.29 2.15 -18.68
C LEU A 14 1.00 2.38 -17.88
N LEU A 15 1.12 3.04 -16.73
CA LEU A 15 0.02 3.38 -15.84
C LEU A 15 -0.35 4.85 -16.08
N PRO A 16 -1.64 5.21 -15.99
CA PRO A 16 -2.04 6.60 -15.91
C PRO A 16 -1.28 7.31 -14.79
N PRO A 17 -1.11 8.64 -14.89
CA PRO A 17 -0.58 9.43 -13.78
C PRO A 17 -1.34 9.19 -12.46
N ASP A 18 -2.61 8.79 -12.53
CA ASP A 18 -3.40 8.37 -11.37
C ASP A 18 -4.39 7.22 -11.69
N LEU A 19 -4.21 6.07 -11.04
CA LEU A 19 -5.13 4.92 -11.15
C LEU A 19 -6.56 5.24 -10.69
N ARG A 20 -6.74 6.28 -9.85
CA ARG A 20 -8.06 6.72 -9.38
C ARG A 20 -8.93 7.29 -10.50
N GLU A 21 -8.32 7.79 -11.58
CA GLU A 21 -9.06 8.33 -12.74
C GLU A 21 -9.84 7.25 -13.51
N TRP A 22 -9.54 5.97 -13.28
CA TRP A 22 -10.20 4.84 -13.94
C TRP A 22 -11.25 4.16 -13.07
N VAL A 23 -11.35 4.56 -11.81
CA VAL A 23 -12.24 3.95 -10.82
C VAL A 23 -13.49 4.82 -10.72
N PRO A 24 -14.69 4.29 -11.02
CA PRO A 24 -15.95 4.99 -10.77
C PRO A 24 -16.10 5.41 -9.31
N GLU A 25 -16.77 6.53 -9.05
CA GLU A 25 -16.96 7.03 -7.67
C GLU A 25 -17.73 6.03 -6.78
N ASP A 26 -18.63 5.24 -7.37
CA ASP A 26 -19.46 4.24 -6.70
C ASP A 26 -18.80 2.84 -6.61
N ASP A 27 -17.54 2.71 -7.05
CA ASP A 27 -16.81 1.45 -6.95
C ASP A 27 -16.52 1.07 -5.49
N LEU A 28 -16.64 -0.23 -5.19
CA LEU A 28 -16.41 -0.81 -3.87
C LEU A 28 -15.01 -0.47 -3.31
N VAL A 29 -14.01 -0.26 -4.15
CA VAL A 29 -12.65 0.08 -3.71
C VAL A 29 -12.62 1.36 -2.87
N ASN A 30 -13.48 2.34 -3.18
CA ASN A 30 -13.57 3.58 -2.40
C ASN A 30 -14.05 3.29 -0.97
N PHE A 31 -15.02 2.39 -0.81
CA PHE A 31 -15.47 1.92 0.49
C PHE A 31 -14.37 1.20 1.26
N VAL A 32 -13.63 0.30 0.60
CA VAL A 32 -12.53 -0.45 1.24
C VAL A 32 -11.41 0.48 1.71
N ILE A 33 -11.04 1.48 0.90
CA ILE A 33 -10.04 2.50 1.25
C ILE A 33 -10.49 3.28 2.50
N GLU A 34 -11.73 3.75 2.51
CA GLU A 34 -12.28 4.51 3.65
C GLU A 34 -12.41 3.65 4.92
N ALA A 35 -12.76 2.37 4.77
CA ALA A 35 -12.77 1.43 5.89
C ALA A 35 -11.36 1.20 6.46
N ALA A 36 -10.36 0.97 5.59
CA ALA A 36 -8.98 0.75 5.98
C ALA A 36 -8.38 1.99 6.69
N ARG A 37 -8.70 3.20 6.23
CA ARG A 37 -8.27 4.46 6.87
C ARG A 37 -8.75 4.62 8.31
N ARG A 38 -9.90 4.03 8.65
CA ARG A 38 -10.48 4.08 10.01
C ARG A 38 -9.88 3.04 10.95
N VAL A 39 -9.08 2.11 10.44
CA VAL A 39 -8.43 1.09 11.26
C VAL A 39 -7.32 1.75 12.10
N PRO A 40 -7.34 1.61 13.44
CA PRO A 40 -6.33 2.22 14.31
C PRO A 40 -5.01 1.44 14.22
N VAL A 41 -4.20 1.76 13.21
CA VAL A 41 -2.97 1.02 12.88
C VAL A 41 -1.91 1.03 13.99
N THR A 42 -1.98 2.01 14.89
CA THR A 42 -1.10 2.12 16.08
C THR A 42 -1.29 0.98 17.07
N LYS A 43 -2.38 0.22 16.98
CA LYS A 43 -2.63 -0.95 17.84
C LYS A 43 -2.03 -2.24 17.28
N PHE A 44 -1.55 -2.26 16.04
CA PHE A 44 -0.89 -3.43 15.49
C PHE A 44 0.52 -3.58 16.08
N LYS A 45 0.87 -4.79 16.49
CA LYS A 45 2.22 -5.10 16.95
C LYS A 45 3.14 -5.18 15.75
N VAL A 46 4.12 -4.27 15.67
CA VAL A 46 5.22 -4.38 14.70
C VAL A 46 6.24 -5.38 15.23
N ASN A 47 6.69 -6.29 14.39
CA ASN A 47 7.76 -7.20 14.78
C ASN A 47 9.12 -6.49 14.76
N VAL A 48 9.48 -5.89 15.90
CA VAL A 48 10.77 -5.19 16.07
C VAL A 48 11.96 -6.17 16.15
N ARG A 49 11.69 -7.46 16.42
CA ARG A 49 12.73 -8.50 16.58
C ARG A 49 13.31 -8.99 15.25
N GLY A 50 12.67 -8.68 14.12
CA GLY A 50 13.15 -9.09 12.78
C GLY A 50 12.99 -10.59 12.50
N THR A 51 11.95 -11.22 13.03
CA THR A 51 11.64 -12.66 12.83
C THR A 51 10.38 -12.82 11.96
N GLY A 52 10.19 -13.95 11.27
CA GLY A 52 9.02 -14.17 10.39
C GLY A 52 9.23 -13.77 8.92
N SER A 53 8.17 -13.88 8.12
CA SER A 53 8.19 -13.52 6.69
C SER A 53 8.36 -12.01 6.51
N ALA A 54 8.93 -11.56 5.39
CA ALA A 54 9.06 -10.13 5.09
C ALA A 54 7.67 -9.46 5.12
N GLN A 55 7.57 -8.37 5.87
CA GLN A 55 6.38 -7.53 5.95
C GLN A 55 6.37 -6.51 4.82
#